data_AF-A0A430ENR9-F1
#
_entry.id   AF-A0A430ENR9-F1
#
_cell.length_a   1.000
_cell.length_b   1.000
_cell.length_c   1.000
_cell.angle_alpha   90.00
_cell.angle_beta   90.00
_cell.angle_gamma   90.00
#
_symmetry.space_group_name_H-M   'P 1'
#
loop_
_entity.id
_entity.type
_entity.pdbx_description
1 polymer ?
#
loop_
_entity_poly.entity_id
_entity_poly.type
_entity_poly.pdbx_seq_one_letter_code
_entity_poly.pdbx_strand_id
1 'polypeptide(L)'
;MTQLPARPARGVRRPMVSRVEPALVEIQVAPLSHAPAARPWEARGSIDVEQLAVWAFRDQRAHRVAARGLHDIEAAVSGLEPRGRSADGCAAIADIQHMGCRVDWGGAQVKDHVHPAAELLEQLVAGMQDGALIRHYALLAGRPEGWRQPTRWYRPVLWDKPGEEAAWEWTNEGRGARGYRMCRVVPTITQPELQAQRAIYARWLDALGVLAWELSMHALGFAVTGPSAPPRPWVGEGGR
;
A
#
# COMPACT_ATOMS: atom_id res chain seq x y z
N MET A 1 3.35 -13.89 69.26
CA MET A 1 4.59 -13.17 68.88
C MET A 1 5.12 -13.81 67.62
N THR A 2 4.88 -13.19 66.46
CA THR A 2 5.20 -13.78 65.15
C THR A 2 6.23 -12.87 64.48
N GLN A 3 7.47 -13.35 64.37
CA GLN A 3 8.58 -12.62 63.76
C GLN A 3 8.46 -12.64 62.23
N LEU A 4 8.51 -11.47 61.61
CA LEU A 4 8.64 -11.28 60.16
C LEU A 4 10.11 -11.43 59.75
N PRO A 5 10.42 -12.11 58.63
CA PRO A 5 11.80 -12.23 58.14
C PRO A 5 12.25 -10.96 57.42
N ALA A 6 13.50 -10.56 57.70
CA ALA A 6 14.17 -9.38 57.14
C ALA A 6 14.52 -9.56 55.65
N ARG A 7 14.32 -8.50 54.86
CA ARG A 7 14.68 -8.41 53.45
C ARG A 7 16.19 -8.12 53.27
N PRO A 8 16.91 -8.82 52.38
CA PRO A 8 18.30 -8.49 52.09
C PRO A 8 18.42 -7.30 51.12
N ALA A 9 19.34 -6.39 51.43
CA ALA A 9 19.68 -5.24 50.61
C ALA A 9 20.45 -5.69 49.34
N ARG A 10 19.85 -5.50 48.16
CA ARG A 10 20.53 -5.69 46.87
C ARG A 10 21.33 -4.44 46.51
N GLY A 11 22.64 -4.51 46.75
CA GLY A 11 23.60 -3.54 46.19
C GLY A 11 23.80 -3.78 44.70
N VAL A 12 23.32 -2.87 43.86
CA VAL A 12 23.52 -2.88 42.41
C VAL A 12 24.85 -2.18 42.10
N ARG A 13 25.89 -2.93 41.77
CA ARG A 13 27.15 -2.37 41.24
C ARG A 13 26.94 -1.99 39.78
N ARG A 14 27.08 -0.71 39.45
CA ARG A 14 27.08 -0.22 38.06
C ARG A 14 28.43 -0.54 37.40
N PRO A 15 28.45 -1.22 36.24
CA PRO A 15 29.69 -1.43 35.50
C PRO A 15 30.17 -0.11 34.86
N MET A 16 31.48 0.13 34.92
CA MET A 16 32.15 1.21 34.21
C MET A 16 32.07 0.97 32.70
N VAL A 17 31.47 1.91 31.98
CA VAL A 17 31.37 1.89 30.52
C VAL A 17 32.67 2.46 29.96
N SER A 18 33.48 1.60 29.35
CA SER A 18 34.67 1.98 28.58
C SER A 18 34.26 2.78 27.35
N ARG A 19 34.79 4.00 27.20
CA ARG A 19 34.63 4.81 25.98
C ARG A 19 35.37 4.13 24.84
N VAL A 20 34.62 3.57 23.90
CA VAL A 20 35.13 3.12 22.61
C VAL A 20 35.08 4.31 21.66
N GLU A 21 36.24 4.75 21.16
CA GLU A 21 36.31 5.79 20.14
C GLU A 21 35.78 5.24 18.80
N PRO A 22 34.84 5.95 18.13
CA PRO A 22 34.29 5.48 16.87
C PRO A 22 35.31 5.68 15.75
N ALA A 23 35.81 4.56 15.21
CA ALA A 23 36.53 4.57 13.95
C ALA A 23 35.58 5.09 12.85
N LEU A 24 35.98 6.18 12.18
CA LEU A 24 35.27 6.73 11.03
C LEU A 24 35.32 5.70 9.90
N VAL A 25 34.26 4.91 9.78
CA VAL A 25 34.04 4.02 8.64
C VAL A 25 33.64 4.90 7.47
N GLU A 26 34.58 5.07 6.53
CA GLU A 26 34.34 5.73 5.27
C GLU A 26 33.42 4.84 4.42
N ILE A 27 32.11 5.12 4.45
CA ILE A 27 31.11 4.38 3.69
C ILE A 27 31.24 4.81 2.23
N GLN A 28 31.96 4.02 1.44
CA GLN A 28 31.91 4.12 -0.02
C GLN A 28 30.50 3.72 -0.49
N VAL A 29 29.64 4.72 -0.72
CA VAL A 29 28.34 4.53 -1.35
C VAL A 29 28.59 4.35 -2.85
N ALA A 30 28.61 3.10 -3.29
CA ALA A 30 28.66 2.79 -4.72
C ALA A 30 27.47 3.48 -5.43
N PRO A 31 27.69 4.12 -6.59
CA PRO A 31 26.60 4.73 -7.34
C PRO A 31 25.59 3.63 -7.69
N LEU A 32 24.36 3.79 -7.18
CA LEU A 32 23.25 2.93 -7.55
C LEU A 32 22.98 3.14 -9.04
N SER A 33 23.54 2.27 -9.87
CA SER A 33 23.13 2.14 -11.26
C SER A 33 21.67 1.71 -11.27
N HIS A 34 20.77 2.69 -11.35
CA HIS A 34 19.35 2.47 -11.60
C HIS A 34 19.17 2.14 -13.09
N ALA A 35 19.72 1.00 -13.52
CA ALA A 35 19.20 0.35 -14.70
C ALA A 35 17.68 0.23 -14.51
N PRO A 36 16.85 0.70 -15.46
CA PRO A 36 15.41 0.58 -15.33
C PRO A 36 15.12 -0.90 -15.11
N ALA A 37 14.41 -1.23 -14.01
CA ALA A 37 13.99 -2.59 -13.76
C ALA A 37 13.34 -3.14 -15.04
N ALA A 38 13.91 -4.24 -15.56
CA ALA A 38 13.47 -4.86 -16.80
C ALA A 38 11.95 -5.00 -16.78
N ARG A 39 11.30 -4.62 -17.88
CA ARG A 39 9.85 -4.57 -17.91
C ARG A 39 9.31 -5.99 -17.80
N PRO A 40 8.16 -6.22 -17.14
CA PRO A 40 7.75 -7.59 -16.81
C PRO A 40 7.51 -8.47 -18.06
N TRP A 41 7.18 -7.87 -19.20
CA TRP A 41 7.00 -8.57 -20.47
C TRP A 41 8.28 -8.76 -21.29
N GLU A 42 9.38 -8.05 -21.02
CA GLU A 42 10.62 -8.16 -21.84
C GLU A 42 11.19 -9.58 -21.81
N ALA A 43 10.99 -10.31 -20.71
CA ALA A 43 11.48 -11.69 -20.58
C ALA A 43 10.59 -12.75 -21.28
N ARG A 44 9.28 -12.50 -21.41
CA ARG A 44 8.31 -13.53 -21.83
C ARG A 44 7.52 -13.18 -23.09
N GLY A 45 7.57 -11.93 -23.53
CA GLY A 45 6.69 -11.42 -24.59
C GLY A 45 5.22 -11.31 -24.18
N SER A 46 4.89 -11.59 -22.92
CA SER A 46 3.53 -11.51 -22.40
C SER A 46 3.50 -11.05 -20.94
N ILE A 47 2.36 -10.50 -20.51
CA ILE A 47 2.10 -10.05 -19.13
C ILE A 47 0.64 -10.28 -18.75
N ASP A 48 0.41 -10.63 -17.50
CA ASP A 48 -0.91 -10.70 -16.89
C ASP A 48 -1.51 -9.29 -16.71
N VAL A 49 -2.80 -9.12 -17.04
CA VAL A 49 -3.48 -7.80 -16.97
C VAL A 49 -3.44 -7.19 -15.57
N GLU A 50 -3.49 -7.98 -14.49
CA GLU A 50 -3.38 -7.51 -13.10
C GLU A 50 -1.97 -6.92 -12.88
N GLN A 51 -0.93 -7.64 -13.32
CA GLN A 51 0.46 -7.19 -13.20
C GLN A 51 0.72 -5.92 -14.03
N LEU A 52 0.15 -5.85 -15.22
CA LEU A 52 0.24 -4.66 -16.08
C LEU A 52 -0.43 -3.45 -15.42
N ALA A 53 -1.62 -3.63 -14.84
CA ALA A 53 -2.33 -2.57 -14.13
C ALA A 53 -1.54 -2.09 -12.89
N VAL A 54 -1.00 -3.01 -12.09
CA VAL A 54 -0.14 -2.66 -10.94
C VAL A 54 1.07 -1.85 -11.39
N TRP A 55 1.79 -2.31 -12.41
CA TRP A 55 2.93 -1.59 -12.95
C TRP A 55 2.54 -0.20 -13.48
N ALA A 56 1.44 -0.09 -14.24
CA ALA A 56 0.98 1.18 -14.80
C ALA A 56 0.56 2.18 -13.72
N PHE A 57 -0.16 1.75 -12.68
CA PHE A 57 -0.68 2.65 -11.65
C PHE A 57 0.28 2.92 -10.51
N ARG A 58 0.93 1.87 -9.97
CA ARG A 58 1.83 1.99 -8.83
C ARG A 58 3.21 2.51 -9.25
N ASP A 59 3.77 1.91 -10.30
CA ASP A 59 5.17 2.12 -10.65
C ASP A 59 5.35 3.26 -11.69
N GLN A 60 4.50 3.30 -12.72
CA GLN A 60 4.50 4.39 -13.71
C GLN A 60 3.67 5.60 -13.29
N ARG A 61 2.74 5.43 -12.34
CA ARG A 61 1.81 6.48 -11.88
C ARG A 61 1.03 7.14 -13.03
N ALA A 62 0.59 6.34 -14.00
CA ALA A 62 -0.11 6.83 -15.21
C ALA A 62 -1.27 7.79 -14.88
N HIS A 63 -2.05 7.47 -13.84
CA HIS A 63 -3.15 8.29 -13.32
C HIS A 63 -2.77 9.72 -12.88
N ARG A 64 -1.49 9.99 -12.58
CA ARG A 64 -1.03 11.33 -12.17
C ARG A 64 -0.58 12.19 -13.34
N VAL A 65 -0.03 11.56 -14.37
CA VAL A 65 0.56 12.26 -15.51
C VAL A 65 -0.48 12.51 -16.60
N ALA A 66 -1.43 11.60 -16.79
CA ALA A 66 -2.54 11.77 -17.73
C ALA A 66 -3.40 13.03 -17.47
N ALA A 67 -3.36 13.56 -16.24
CA ALA A 67 -4.07 14.77 -15.85
C ALA A 67 -3.17 16.02 -15.72
N ARG A 68 -1.84 15.93 -15.90
CA ARG A 68 -0.88 17.00 -15.53
C ARG A 68 0.30 17.23 -16.48
N GLY A 69 0.39 16.53 -17.62
CA GLY A 69 1.37 16.92 -18.64
C GLY A 69 1.04 18.31 -19.19
N LEU A 70 2.04 19.15 -19.42
CA LEU A 70 1.85 20.30 -20.32
C LEU A 70 1.33 19.73 -21.64
N HIS A 71 0.19 20.22 -22.11
CA HIS A 71 -0.29 19.83 -23.44
C HIS A 71 0.78 20.16 -24.48
N ASP A 72 0.86 19.41 -25.59
CA ASP A 72 1.87 19.65 -26.65
C ASP A 72 1.90 21.12 -27.10
N ILE A 73 0.76 21.80 -27.05
CA ILE A 73 0.59 23.23 -27.30
C ILE A 73 1.25 24.09 -26.22
N GLU A 74 1.09 23.75 -24.93
CA GLU A 74 1.73 24.48 -23.83
C GLU A 74 3.26 24.27 -23.85
N ALA A 75 3.72 23.06 -24.17
CA ALA A 75 5.14 22.77 -24.37
C ALA A 75 5.72 23.62 -25.51
N ALA A 76 5.03 23.67 -26.66
CA ALA A 76 5.42 24.48 -27.82
C ALA A 76 5.36 25.99 -27.56
N VAL A 77 4.38 26.48 -26.79
CA VAL A 77 4.19 27.91 -26.49
C VAL A 77 5.16 28.40 -25.42
N SER A 78 5.58 27.55 -24.47
CA SER A 78 6.49 27.96 -23.40
C SER A 78 7.86 28.41 -23.91
N GLY A 79 8.28 27.96 -25.10
CA GLY A 79 9.62 28.21 -25.65
C GLY A 79 10.75 27.65 -24.76
N LEU A 80 10.42 26.86 -23.74
CA LEU A 80 11.36 26.27 -22.82
C LEU A 80 11.85 24.96 -23.42
N GLU A 81 13.11 24.93 -23.83
CA GLU A 81 13.82 23.69 -24.11
C GLU A 81 13.76 22.78 -22.87
N PRO A 82 13.18 21.56 -22.97
CA PRO A 82 13.18 20.61 -21.87
C PRO A 82 14.60 20.11 -21.65
N ARG A 83 15.37 20.86 -20.85
CA ARG A 83 16.68 20.42 -20.39
C ARG A 83 16.46 19.57 -19.16
N GLY A 84 16.95 18.32 -19.21
CA GLY A 84 17.11 17.51 -18.01
C GLY A 84 17.88 18.34 -16.99
N ARG A 85 17.20 18.80 -15.94
CA ARG A 85 17.81 19.59 -14.88
C ARG A 85 18.79 18.67 -14.15
N SER A 86 20.05 19.09 -14.09
CA SER A 86 21.05 18.38 -13.29
C SER A 86 20.54 18.27 -11.86
N ALA A 87 20.51 17.05 -11.32
CA ALA A 87 20.20 16.80 -9.92
C ALA A 87 21.37 17.17 -8.99
N ASP A 88 22.34 17.94 -9.49
CA ASP A 88 23.39 18.48 -8.63
C ASP A 88 22.82 19.53 -7.67
N GLY A 89 23.40 19.57 -6.48
CA GLY A 89 22.97 20.52 -5.44
C GLY A 89 23.20 21.98 -5.82
N CYS A 90 24.00 22.27 -6.86
CA CYS A 90 24.32 23.65 -7.25
C CYS A 90 23.13 24.33 -7.93
N ALA A 91 22.41 23.60 -8.81
CA ALA A 91 21.18 24.11 -9.42
C ALA A 91 20.09 24.37 -8.36
N ALA A 92 19.95 23.49 -7.37
CA ALA A 92 19.01 23.68 -6.27
C ALA A 92 19.39 24.88 -5.39
N ILE A 93 20.68 25.10 -5.09
CA ILE A 93 21.15 26.25 -4.31
C ILE A 93 20.91 27.56 -5.06
N ALA A 94 21.14 27.59 -6.38
CA ALA A 94 20.86 28.77 -7.19
C ALA A 94 19.36 29.12 -7.21
N ASP A 95 18.48 28.12 -7.32
CA ASP A 95 17.03 28.29 -7.24
C ASP A 95 16.58 28.84 -5.88
N ILE A 96 17.16 28.34 -4.78
CA ILE A 96 16.88 28.83 -3.42
C ILE A 96 17.33 30.28 -3.25
N GLN A 97 18.52 30.62 -3.77
CA GLN A 97 19.01 32.00 -3.74
C GLN A 97 18.15 32.94 -4.57
N HIS A 98 17.66 32.48 -5.73
CA HIS A 98 16.81 33.28 -6.61
C HIS A 98 15.41 33.50 -6.04
N MET A 99 14.78 32.45 -5.49
CA MET A 99 13.41 32.51 -4.98
C MET A 99 13.30 32.96 -3.52
N GLY A 100 14.41 32.94 -2.77
CA GLY A 100 14.44 33.31 -1.35
C GLY A 100 13.78 32.30 -0.41
N CYS A 101 13.36 31.14 -0.92
CA CYS A 101 12.76 30.07 -0.15
C CYS A 101 13.27 28.70 -0.60
N ARG A 102 13.30 27.74 0.32
CA ARG A 102 13.61 26.35 0.00
C ARG A 102 12.38 25.73 -0.65
N VAL A 103 12.49 25.40 -1.94
CA VAL A 103 11.52 24.50 -2.56
C VAL A 103 11.80 23.12 -1.99
N ASP A 104 10.92 22.67 -1.09
CA ASP A 104 10.96 21.30 -0.60
C ASP A 104 10.64 20.37 -1.77
N TRP A 105 11.68 19.85 -2.42
CA TRP A 105 11.59 18.74 -3.38
C TRP A 105 11.21 17.41 -2.68
N GLY A 106 10.53 17.47 -1.53
CA GLY A 106 9.88 16.33 -0.88
C GLY A 106 8.69 15.77 -1.68
N GLY A 107 8.42 16.31 -2.86
CA GLY A 107 7.52 15.72 -3.84
C GLY A 107 8.15 14.47 -4.43
N ALA A 108 7.48 13.33 -4.29
CA ALA A 108 7.91 12.07 -4.89
C ALA A 108 8.22 12.29 -6.38
N GLN A 109 9.47 12.07 -6.80
CA GLN A 109 9.90 12.27 -8.19
C GLN A 109 8.91 11.63 -9.14
N VAL A 110 8.17 12.46 -9.87
CA VAL A 110 7.28 12.02 -10.94
C VAL A 110 8.16 11.97 -12.18
N LYS A 111 8.21 10.82 -12.84
CA LYS A 111 8.87 10.74 -14.14
C LYS A 111 8.07 11.62 -15.10
N ASP A 112 8.77 12.49 -15.82
CA ASP A 112 8.13 13.35 -16.84
C ASP A 112 7.58 12.56 -18.02
N HIS A 113 7.96 11.29 -18.17
CA HIS A 113 7.44 10.39 -19.20
C HIS A 113 6.76 9.18 -18.55
N VAL A 114 5.57 8.86 -19.02
CA VAL A 114 4.89 7.58 -18.78
C VAL A 114 5.08 6.72 -20.02
N HIS A 115 5.19 5.42 -19.82
CA HIS A 115 5.26 4.49 -20.93
C HIS A 115 3.93 4.46 -21.71
N PRO A 116 3.94 4.42 -23.06
CA PRO A 116 2.71 4.47 -23.87
C PRO A 116 1.66 3.41 -23.50
N ALA A 117 2.10 2.19 -23.17
CA ALA A 117 1.19 1.13 -22.69
C ALA A 117 0.48 1.48 -21.37
N ALA A 118 1.16 2.20 -20.46
CA ALA A 118 0.55 2.63 -19.20
C ALA A 118 -0.43 3.80 -19.41
N GLU A 119 -0.13 4.70 -20.36
CA GLU A 119 -1.06 5.76 -20.77
C GLU A 119 -2.34 5.18 -21.39
N LEU A 120 -2.18 4.26 -22.34
CA LEU A 120 -3.32 3.57 -22.96
C LEU A 120 -4.16 2.82 -21.91
N LEU A 121 -3.51 2.12 -20.98
CA LEU A 121 -4.21 1.43 -19.90
C LEU A 121 -5.04 2.42 -19.06
N GLU A 122 -4.48 3.58 -18.69
CA GLU A 122 -5.24 4.59 -17.93
C GLU A 122 -6.40 5.18 -18.74
N GLN A 123 -6.22 5.42 -20.05
CA GLN A 123 -7.31 5.89 -20.91
C GLN A 123 -8.48 4.89 -20.96
N LEU A 124 -8.17 3.61 -21.16
CA LEU A 124 -9.17 2.54 -21.16
C LEU A 124 -9.86 2.44 -19.79
N VAL A 125 -9.07 2.39 -18.70
CA VAL A 125 -9.60 2.29 -17.33
C VAL A 125 -10.46 3.51 -16.98
N ALA A 126 -10.12 4.72 -17.43
CA ALA A 126 -10.93 5.92 -17.18
C ALA A 126 -12.33 5.86 -17.83
N GLY A 127 -12.48 5.13 -18.94
CA GLY A 127 -13.75 4.93 -19.64
C GLY A 127 -14.60 3.77 -19.11
N MET A 128 -14.05 2.90 -18.27
CA MET A 128 -14.74 1.71 -17.77
C MET A 128 -15.63 2.00 -16.57
N GLN A 129 -16.80 1.36 -16.51
CA GLN A 129 -17.73 1.45 -15.37
C GLN A 129 -17.06 1.10 -14.02
N ASP A 130 -16.22 0.07 -14.02
CA ASP A 130 -15.47 -0.42 -12.85
C ASP A 130 -14.00 0.04 -12.82
N GLY A 131 -13.66 1.07 -13.60
CA GLY A 131 -12.28 1.55 -13.73
C GLY A 131 -11.67 2.04 -12.41
N ALA A 132 -12.46 2.73 -11.59
CA ALA A 132 -12.03 3.18 -10.26
C ALA A 132 -11.65 2.00 -9.34
N LEU A 133 -12.32 0.86 -9.48
CA LEU A 133 -12.06 -0.35 -8.69
C LEU A 133 -10.73 -0.98 -9.10
N ILE A 134 -10.49 -1.12 -10.41
CA ILE A 134 -9.21 -1.60 -10.95
C ILE A 134 -8.07 -0.69 -10.45
N ARG A 135 -8.22 0.63 -10.61
CA ARG A 135 -7.21 1.60 -10.19
C ARG A 135 -6.90 1.50 -8.70
N HIS A 136 -7.92 1.40 -7.85
CA HIS A 136 -7.75 1.28 -6.40
C HIS A 136 -6.88 0.08 -6.02
N TYR A 137 -7.19 -1.11 -6.54
CA TYR A 137 -6.46 -2.34 -6.21
C TYR A 137 -5.09 -2.43 -6.87
N ALA A 138 -4.95 -1.88 -8.08
CA ALA A 138 -3.65 -1.77 -8.75
C ALA A 138 -2.67 -0.87 -7.97
N LEU A 139 -3.14 0.24 -7.39
CA LEU A 139 -2.32 1.11 -6.54
C LEU A 139 -1.85 0.41 -5.26
N LEU A 140 -2.70 -0.42 -4.67
CA LEU A 140 -2.37 -1.23 -3.49
C LEU A 140 -1.47 -2.42 -3.83
N ALA A 141 -1.31 -2.75 -5.11
CA ALA A 141 -0.72 -4.01 -5.57
C ALA A 141 -1.32 -5.24 -4.86
N GLY A 142 -2.64 -5.19 -4.67
CA GLY A 142 -3.40 -6.20 -3.95
C GLY A 142 -4.70 -6.50 -4.66
N ARG A 143 -5.48 -7.40 -4.07
CA ARG A 143 -6.79 -7.82 -4.56
C ARG A 143 -7.86 -7.38 -3.57
N PRO A 144 -9.14 -7.29 -3.97
CA PRO A 144 -10.23 -7.21 -2.99
C PRO A 144 -10.09 -8.34 -1.97
N GLU A 145 -10.10 -7.98 -0.68
CA GLU A 145 -10.05 -8.93 0.44
C GLU A 145 -11.41 -9.00 1.15
N GLY A 146 -11.50 -9.70 2.28
CA GLY A 146 -12.74 -9.78 3.07
C GLY A 146 -13.84 -10.70 2.52
N TRP A 147 -13.61 -11.36 1.38
CA TRP A 147 -14.50 -12.38 0.81
C TRP A 147 -14.34 -13.78 1.45
N ARG A 148 -13.32 -13.96 2.30
CA ARG A 148 -13.08 -15.20 3.05
C ARG A 148 -14.08 -15.34 4.20
N GLN A 149 -14.61 -16.54 4.37
CA GLN A 149 -15.42 -16.85 5.55
C GLN A 149 -14.54 -16.73 6.79
N PRO A 150 -14.96 -16.00 7.83
CA PRO A 150 -14.17 -15.92 9.04
C PRO A 150 -14.10 -17.28 9.72
N THR A 151 -12.96 -17.62 10.31
CA THR A 151 -12.83 -18.81 11.16
C THR A 151 -13.80 -18.77 12.35
N ARG A 152 -14.12 -17.55 12.82
CA ARG A 152 -15.10 -17.31 13.87
C ARG A 152 -16.10 -16.26 13.41
N TRP A 153 -17.35 -16.67 13.26
CA TRP A 153 -18.48 -15.79 12.91
C TRP A 153 -18.76 -14.72 13.94
N TYR A 154 -18.32 -14.93 15.17
CA TYR A 154 -18.64 -14.13 16.31
C TYR A 154 -17.37 -13.82 17.11
N ARG A 155 -17.25 -12.58 17.57
CA ARG A 155 -16.18 -12.15 18.48
C ARG A 155 -16.77 -11.46 19.70
N PRO A 156 -16.16 -11.63 20.89
CA PRO A 156 -16.52 -10.79 22.02
C PRO A 156 -16.14 -9.35 21.69
N VAL A 157 -17.03 -8.41 21.97
CA VAL A 157 -16.67 -6.99 22.01
C VAL A 157 -15.72 -6.83 23.18
N LEU A 158 -14.41 -6.71 22.91
CA LEU A 158 -13.50 -6.15 23.89
C LEU A 158 -14.01 -4.74 24.16
N TRP A 159 -14.29 -4.43 25.42
CA TRP A 159 -14.72 -3.10 25.82
C TRP A 159 -13.52 -2.17 25.64
N ASP A 160 -13.48 -1.44 24.52
CA ASP A 160 -12.44 -0.46 24.23
C ASP A 160 -13.13 0.88 24.00
N LYS A 161 -13.40 1.58 25.10
CA LYS A 161 -13.83 2.97 25.10
C LYS A 161 -12.70 3.82 25.69
N PRO A 162 -11.93 4.55 24.86
CA PRO A 162 -10.90 5.46 25.35
C PRO A 162 -11.54 6.54 26.22
N GLY A 163 -11.17 6.61 27.50
CA GLY A 163 -11.63 7.65 28.42
C GLY A 163 -12.88 7.34 29.24
N GLU A 164 -13.50 6.16 29.07
CA GLU A 164 -14.46 5.63 30.05
C GLU A 164 -13.76 4.53 30.86
N GLU A 165 -13.76 4.64 32.19
CA GLU A 165 -13.32 3.53 33.03
C GLU A 165 -14.25 2.33 32.80
N ALA A 166 -13.64 1.16 32.59
CA ALA A 166 -14.39 -0.08 32.50
C ALA A 166 -15.23 -0.22 33.78
N ALA A 167 -16.54 -0.43 33.66
CA ALA A 167 -17.51 -0.43 34.76
C ALA A 167 -17.37 -1.59 35.77
N TRP A 168 -16.15 -2.09 35.98
CA TRP A 168 -15.82 -3.17 36.89
C TRP A 168 -14.75 -2.71 37.87
N GLU A 169 -15.15 -2.43 39.10
CA GLU A 169 -14.25 -2.46 40.24
C GLU A 169 -14.35 -3.86 40.87
N TRP A 170 -13.21 -4.56 41.00
CA TRP A 170 -13.14 -5.80 41.76
C TRP A 170 -13.27 -5.44 43.25
N THR A 171 -14.47 -5.47 43.82
CA THR A 171 -14.59 -5.50 45.27
C THR A 171 -14.56 -6.96 45.71
N ASN A 172 -13.51 -7.33 46.45
CA ASN A 172 -13.39 -8.65 47.11
C ASN A 172 -14.41 -8.82 48.27
N GLU A 173 -15.37 -7.92 48.40
CA GLU A 173 -16.31 -7.85 49.51
C GLU A 173 -17.68 -8.36 49.08
N GLY A 174 -17.93 -9.64 49.35
CA GLY A 174 -19.31 -10.13 49.44
C GLY A 174 -19.60 -11.34 48.57
N ARG A 175 -19.81 -12.48 49.24
CA ARG A 175 -20.25 -13.74 48.68
C ARG A 175 -21.60 -13.57 47.95
N GLY A 176 -21.69 -14.03 46.69
CA GLY A 176 -22.88 -14.77 46.28
C GLY A 176 -23.58 -14.40 44.97
N ALA A 177 -23.29 -13.28 44.31
CA ALA A 177 -23.91 -12.95 43.02
C ALA A 177 -22.85 -12.76 41.93
N ARG A 178 -22.39 -13.87 41.34
CA ARG A 178 -21.64 -13.86 40.07
C ARG A 178 -22.60 -13.54 38.93
N GLY A 179 -22.96 -12.27 38.79
CA GLY A 179 -23.64 -11.80 37.58
C GLY A 179 -22.62 -11.73 36.45
N TYR A 180 -22.46 -12.81 35.68
CA TYR A 180 -21.80 -12.72 34.37
C TYR A 180 -22.62 -11.73 33.53
N ARG A 181 -22.21 -10.46 33.42
CA ARG A 181 -22.72 -9.67 32.29
C ARG A 181 -22.02 -10.24 31.08
N MET A 182 -22.75 -11.08 30.35
CA MET A 182 -22.31 -11.74 29.13
C MET A 182 -21.57 -10.72 28.27
N CYS A 183 -20.31 -10.98 27.93
CA CYS A 183 -19.59 -10.14 26.97
C CYS A 183 -20.47 -10.07 25.72
N ARG A 184 -20.88 -8.86 25.31
CA ARG A 184 -21.67 -8.70 24.10
C ARG A 184 -20.88 -9.32 22.96
N VAL A 185 -21.44 -10.35 22.35
CA VAL A 185 -20.85 -10.99 21.18
C VAL A 185 -21.42 -10.31 19.95
N VAL A 186 -20.55 -9.89 19.04
CA VAL A 186 -20.95 -9.28 17.76
C VAL A 186 -20.47 -10.16 16.61
N PRO A 187 -21.19 -10.19 15.47
CA PRO A 187 -20.69 -10.86 14.30
C PRO A 187 -19.37 -10.22 13.86
N THR A 188 -18.40 -11.04 13.47
CA THR A 188 -17.13 -10.58 12.88
C THR A 188 -17.39 -9.95 11.50
N ILE A 189 -18.26 -10.60 10.72
CA ILE A 189 -18.84 -10.13 9.47
C ILE A 189 -20.22 -10.77 9.35
N THR A 190 -21.18 -10.04 8.84
CA THR A 190 -22.53 -10.56 8.56
C THR A 190 -22.56 -11.29 7.22
N GLN A 191 -23.54 -12.17 7.00
CA GLN A 191 -23.70 -12.84 5.70
C GLN A 191 -23.90 -11.85 4.53
N PRO A 192 -24.74 -10.79 4.66
CA PRO A 192 -24.86 -9.78 3.61
C PRO A 192 -23.54 -9.06 3.30
N GLU A 193 -22.75 -8.70 4.31
CA GLU A 193 -21.43 -8.08 4.12
C GLU A 193 -20.46 -9.02 3.40
N LEU A 194 -20.42 -10.30 3.78
CA LEU A 194 -19.59 -11.31 3.11
C LEU A 194 -19.97 -11.46 1.63
N GLN A 195 -21.27 -11.46 1.31
CA GLN A 195 -21.73 -11.50 -0.08
C GLN A 195 -21.41 -10.22 -0.84
N ALA A 196 -21.50 -9.06 -0.20
CA ALA A 196 -21.08 -7.79 -0.80
C ALA A 196 -19.58 -7.79 -1.14
N GLN A 197 -18.72 -8.31 -0.26
CA GLN A 197 -17.28 -8.44 -0.54
C GLN A 197 -17.00 -9.41 -1.70
N ARG A 198 -17.71 -10.53 -1.77
CA ARG A 198 -17.62 -11.46 -2.91
C ARG A 198 -18.09 -10.83 -4.22
N ALA A 199 -19.13 -10.00 -4.18
CA ALA A 199 -19.61 -9.27 -5.34
C ALA A 199 -18.60 -8.20 -5.81
N ILE A 200 -17.94 -7.51 -4.88
CA ILE A 200 -16.84 -6.58 -5.21
C ILE A 200 -15.68 -7.33 -5.88
N TYR A 201 -15.29 -8.48 -5.34
CA TYR A 201 -14.26 -9.33 -5.95
C TYR A 201 -14.64 -9.77 -7.37
N ALA A 202 -15.87 -10.25 -7.56
CA ALA A 202 -16.36 -10.67 -8.87
C ALA A 202 -16.34 -9.52 -9.89
N ARG A 203 -16.88 -8.34 -9.52
CA ARG A 203 -16.85 -7.14 -10.38
C ARG A 203 -15.44 -6.72 -10.77
N TRP A 204 -14.52 -6.71 -9.80
CA TRP A 204 -13.12 -6.39 -10.06
C TRP A 204 -12.50 -7.38 -11.06
N LEU A 205 -12.76 -8.68 -10.89
CA LEU A 205 -12.22 -9.72 -11.78
C LEU A 205 -12.82 -9.64 -13.19
N ASP A 206 -14.13 -9.44 -13.29
CA ASP A 206 -14.84 -9.27 -14.58
C ASP A 206 -14.31 -8.04 -15.30
N ALA A 207 -14.11 -6.93 -14.58
CA ALA A 207 -13.54 -5.71 -15.13
C ALA A 207 -12.10 -5.92 -15.64
N LEU A 208 -11.25 -6.67 -14.92
CA LEU A 208 -9.93 -7.05 -15.43
C LEU A 208 -10.02 -7.91 -16.70
N GLY A 209 -11.01 -8.80 -16.80
CA GLY A 209 -11.28 -9.57 -18.00
C GLY A 209 -11.62 -8.69 -19.21
N VAL A 210 -12.51 -7.71 -19.01
CA VAL A 210 -12.86 -6.71 -20.04
C VAL A 210 -11.63 -5.88 -20.42
N LEU A 211 -10.85 -5.40 -19.45
CA LEU A 211 -9.63 -4.64 -19.72
C LEU A 211 -8.60 -5.45 -20.52
N ALA A 212 -8.42 -6.74 -20.20
CA ALA A 212 -7.52 -7.61 -20.95
C ALA A 212 -7.97 -7.77 -22.40
N TRP A 213 -9.29 -7.93 -22.63
CA TRP A 213 -9.86 -8.00 -23.97
C TRP A 213 -9.66 -6.70 -24.75
N GLU A 214 -9.97 -5.54 -24.16
CA GLU A 214 -9.75 -4.23 -24.78
C GLU A 214 -8.27 -4.05 -25.15
N LEU A 215 -7.34 -4.31 -24.22
CA LEU A 215 -5.90 -4.20 -24.47
C LEU A 215 -5.41 -5.15 -25.58
N SER A 216 -6.03 -6.32 -25.75
CA SER A 216 -5.69 -7.26 -26.81
C SER A 216 -6.01 -6.75 -28.23
N MET A 217 -6.89 -5.74 -28.34
CA MET A 217 -7.22 -5.08 -29.61
C MET A 217 -6.19 -4.02 -30.02
N HIS A 218 -5.20 -3.72 -29.17
CA HIS A 218 -4.17 -2.72 -29.43
C HIS A 218 -2.78 -3.34 -29.65
N ALA A 219 -1.97 -2.71 -30.51
CA ALA A 219 -0.61 -3.15 -30.80
C ALA A 219 0.38 -2.66 -29.73
N LEU A 220 0.54 -3.44 -28.65
CA LEU A 220 1.42 -3.12 -27.50
C LEU A 220 2.86 -3.60 -27.64
N GLY A 221 3.16 -4.45 -28.63
CA GLY A 221 4.46 -5.11 -28.77
C GLY A 221 4.68 -6.30 -27.83
N PHE A 222 3.68 -6.65 -27.02
CA PHE A 222 3.62 -7.83 -26.16
C PHE A 222 2.16 -8.28 -26.02
N ALA A 223 1.95 -9.55 -25.65
CA ALA A 223 0.61 -10.08 -25.41
C ALA A 223 0.13 -9.76 -23.98
N VAL A 224 -1.12 -9.34 -23.83
CA VAL A 224 -1.78 -9.22 -22.53
C VAL A 224 -2.63 -10.47 -22.29
N THR A 225 -2.36 -11.18 -21.20
CA THR A 225 -3.18 -12.33 -20.80
C THR A 225 -4.26 -11.90 -19.81
N GLY A 226 -5.36 -12.65 -19.77
CA GLY A 226 -6.41 -12.45 -18.77
C GLY A 226 -5.90 -12.60 -17.33
N PRO A 227 -6.73 -12.22 -16.34
CA PRO A 227 -6.32 -12.23 -14.94
C PRO A 227 -6.06 -13.65 -14.43
N SER A 228 -4.91 -13.86 -13.80
CA SER A 228 -4.53 -15.10 -13.13
C SER A 228 -5.23 -15.34 -11.80
N ALA A 229 -5.98 -14.35 -11.31
CA ALA A 229 -6.77 -14.49 -10.09
C ALA A 229 -7.89 -15.54 -10.25
N PRO A 230 -8.09 -16.44 -9.28
CA PRO A 230 -9.12 -17.48 -9.37
C PRO A 230 -10.53 -16.85 -9.34
N PRO A 231 -11.52 -17.41 -10.05
CA PRO A 231 -12.88 -16.83 -10.12
C PRO A 231 -13.65 -16.91 -8.80
N ARG A 232 -13.37 -17.94 -7.98
CA ARG A 232 -14.03 -18.16 -6.69
C ARG A 232 -13.01 -18.68 -5.67
N PRO A 233 -12.08 -17.84 -5.17
CA PRO A 233 -11.02 -18.30 -4.29
C PRO A 233 -11.54 -18.94 -2.99
N TRP A 234 -12.75 -18.59 -2.55
CA TRP A 234 -13.37 -19.15 -1.35
C TRP A 234 -13.93 -20.58 -1.49
N VAL A 235 -13.97 -21.17 -2.69
CA VAL A 235 -14.56 -22.53 -2.87
C VAL A 235 -13.56 -23.65 -2.57
N GLY A 236 -12.24 -23.38 -2.64
CA GLY A 236 -11.19 -24.40 -2.47
C GLY A 236 -10.54 -24.49 -1.07
N GLU A 237 -10.85 -23.56 -0.17
CA GLU A 237 -10.14 -23.44 1.11
C GLU A 237 -10.80 -24.25 2.26
N GLY A 238 -11.97 -24.82 2.04
CA GLY A 238 -12.76 -25.53 3.07
C GLY A 238 -12.48 -27.02 3.25
N GLY A 239 -11.41 -27.56 2.63
CA GLY A 239 -11.14 -28.99 2.59
C GLY A 239 -9.73 -29.36 3.01
N ARG A 240 -9.37 -29.15 4.29
CA ARG A 240 -8.35 -29.92 5.01
C ARG A 240 -8.71 -30.00 6.49
#